data_AF-E6ME31-F1
#
_entry.id   AF-E6ME31-F1
#
_cell.length_a   1.000
_cell.length_b   1.000
_cell.length_c   1.000
_cell.angle_alpha   90.00
_cell.angle_beta   90.00
_cell.angle_gamma   90.00
#
_symmetry.space_group_name_H-M   'P 1'
#
loop_
_entity.id
_entity.type
_entity.pdbx_description
1 polymer ?
#
loop_
_entity_poly.entity_id
_entity_poly.type
_entity_poly.pdbx_seq_one_letter_code
_entity_poly.pdbx_strand_id
1 'polypeptide(L)'
;MNQVPSIRRVIPKENYILEIHFQNEEVRAYDMKPLLDTDPEMAVLKDPLVFKDVRLSPYDGKRSVIWHGLLRIAAGELYEGSWIVKLPRSEWLEVGRGGELWTQILSQPLIQEA
;
A
#
# COMPACT_ATOMS: atom_id res chain seq x y z
N MET A 1 20.57 -10.02 11.69
CA MET A 1 19.92 -8.74 11.37
C MET A 1 18.48 -9.07 11.03
N ASN A 2 17.50 -8.54 11.77
CA ASN A 2 16.09 -8.75 11.41
C ASN A 2 15.84 -8.04 10.08
N GLN A 3 15.62 -8.81 9.03
CA GLN A 3 15.35 -8.28 7.71
C GLN A 3 13.92 -7.74 7.70
N VAL A 4 13.75 -6.47 7.32
CA VAL A 4 12.42 -5.87 7.14
C VAL A 4 11.66 -6.69 6.09
N PRO A 5 10.44 -7.18 6.39
CA PRO A 5 9.62 -7.90 5.42
C PRO A 5 9.29 -7.01 4.20
N SER A 6 9.17 -7.62 3.02
CA SER A 6 8.68 -6.87 1.85
C SER A 6 7.18 -6.63 1.94
N ILE A 7 6.70 -5.61 1.22
CA ILE A 7 5.29 -5.23 1.22
C ILE A 7 4.54 -6.11 0.21
N ARG A 8 3.50 -6.79 0.67
CA ARG A 8 2.60 -7.57 -0.18
C ARG A 8 1.55 -6.68 -0.84
N ARG A 9 1.00 -5.74 -0.07
CA ARG A 9 -0.08 -4.83 -0.49
C ARG A 9 -0.04 -3.54 0.32
N VAL A 10 -0.47 -2.44 -0.30
CA VAL A 10 -0.75 -1.17 0.36
C VAL A 10 -2.18 -0.75 0.01
N ILE A 11 -2.91 -0.23 0.99
CA ILE A 11 -4.28 0.27 0.83
C ILE A 11 -4.33 1.68 1.42
N PRO A 12 -4.57 2.72 0.61
CA PRO A 12 -4.82 4.05 1.12
C PRO A 12 -6.19 4.08 1.80
N LYS A 13 -6.23 4.63 3.02
CA LYS A 13 -7.45 4.85 3.78
C LYS A 13 -7.72 6.35 3.91
N GLU A 14 -8.84 6.69 4.53
CA GLU A 14 -9.15 8.08 4.87
C GLU A 14 -8.11 8.67 5.84
N ASN A 15 -8.13 10.00 5.99
CA ASN A 15 -7.23 10.74 6.88
C ASN A 15 -5.73 10.52 6.62
N TYR A 16 -5.36 10.20 5.37
CA TYR A 16 -3.99 9.95 4.93
C TYR A 16 -3.29 8.79 5.66
N ILE A 17 -4.06 7.76 6.02
CA ILE A 17 -3.52 6.53 6.58
C ILE A 17 -3.18 5.55 5.46
N LEU A 18 -2.00 4.93 5.53
CA LEU A 18 -1.65 3.77 4.73
C LEU A 18 -1.80 2.50 5.55
N GLU A 19 -2.65 1.59 5.10
CA GLU A 19 -2.68 0.22 5.61
C GLU A 19 -1.73 -0.64 4.77
N ILE A 20 -0.72 -1.22 5.41
CA ILE A 20 0.39 -1.90 4.78
C ILE A 20 0.36 -3.36 5.22
N HIS A 21 0.28 -4.25 4.24
CA HIS A 21 0.27 -5.70 4.45
C HIS A 21 1.65 -6.22 4.07
N PHE A 22 2.36 -6.78 5.04
CA PHE A 22 3.69 -7.33 4.84
C PHE A 22 3.63 -8.82 4.51
N GLN A 23 4.71 -9.36 3.93
CA GLN A 23 4.80 -10.79 3.61
C GLN A 23 4.78 -11.72 4.83
N ASN A 24 5.13 -11.21 6.01
CA ASN A 24 5.07 -11.93 7.28
C ASN A 24 3.65 -11.95 7.91
N GLU A 25 2.62 -11.62 7.13
CA GLU A 25 1.21 -11.54 7.55
C GLU A 25 0.90 -10.40 8.53
N GLU A 26 1.89 -9.56 8.86
CA GLU A 26 1.68 -8.38 9.68
C GLU A 26 0.98 -7.30 8.87
N VAL A 27 -0.06 -6.71 9.47
CA VAL A 27 -0.76 -5.56 8.92
C VAL A 27 -0.50 -4.37 9.83
N ARG A 28 0.00 -3.28 9.25
CA ARG A 28 0.35 -2.07 9.98
C ARG A 28 -0.33 -0.86 9.36
N ALA A 29 -0.62 0.14 10.18
CA ALA A 29 -1.11 1.43 9.71
C ALA A 29 -0.05 2.50 9.93
N TYR A 30 0.13 3.36 8.94
CA TYR A 30 1.09 4.46 8.94
C TYR A 30 0.35 5.78 8.70
N ASP A 31 0.56 6.77 9.58
CA ASP A 31 -0.01 8.12 9.43
C ASP A 31 0.96 8.97 8.60
N MET A 32 0.50 9.40 7.43
CA MET A 32 1.31 10.24 6.54
C MET A 32 1.28 11.72 6.91
N LYS A 33 0.31 12.20 7.71
CA LYS A 33 0.17 13.63 8.00
C LYS A 33 1.46 14.28 8.51
N PRO A 34 2.24 13.67 9.42
CA PRO A 34 3.53 14.24 9.84
C PRO A 34 4.45 14.52 8.64
N LEU A 35 4.60 13.56 7.72
CA LEU A 35 5.39 13.76 6.50
C LEU A 35 4.79 14.83 5.60
N LEU A 36 3.47 14.84 5.40
CA LEU A 36 2.80 15.84 4.56
C LEU A 36 2.97 17.27 5.10
N ASP A 37 3.11 17.43 6.41
CA ASP A 37 3.24 18.75 7.05
C ASP A 37 4.69 19.21 7.18
N THR A 38 5.65 18.29 7.26
CA THR A 38 7.08 18.63 7.42
C THR A 38 7.88 18.62 6.13
N ASP A 39 7.46 17.84 5.13
CA ASP A 39 8.19 17.67 3.87
C ASP A 39 7.45 18.34 2.69
N PRO A 40 7.97 19.46 2.17
CA PRO A 40 7.40 20.14 1.01
C PRO A 40 7.27 19.26 -0.24
N GLU A 41 8.16 18.28 -0.44
CA GLU A 41 8.07 17.38 -1.60
C GLU A 41 6.83 16.49 -1.53
N MET A 42 6.38 16.17 -0.33
CA MET A 42 5.19 15.38 -0.07
C MET A 42 3.89 16.20 -0.15
N ALA A 43 3.95 17.52 -0.29
CA ALA A 43 2.78 18.40 -0.28
C ALA A 43 1.76 18.06 -1.38
N VAL A 44 2.21 17.51 -2.52
CA VAL A 44 1.32 17.07 -3.61
C VAL A 44 0.38 15.92 -3.18
N LEU A 45 0.79 15.12 -2.19
CA LEU A 45 -0.04 14.05 -1.63
C LEU A 45 -1.16 14.59 -0.73
N LYS A 46 -1.22 15.90 -0.45
CA LYS A 46 -2.38 16.51 0.21
C LYS A 46 -3.63 16.47 -0.68
N ASP A 47 -3.48 16.33 -1.99
CA ASP A 47 -4.62 15.98 -2.85
C ASP A 47 -5.02 14.52 -2.61
N PRO A 48 -6.25 14.24 -2.13
CA PRO A 48 -6.69 12.88 -1.87
C PRO A 48 -6.69 11.97 -3.10
N LEU A 49 -6.84 12.50 -4.31
CA LEU A 49 -6.79 11.71 -5.54
C LEU A 49 -5.36 11.24 -5.82
N VAL A 50 -4.39 12.13 -5.61
CA VAL A 50 -2.96 11.78 -5.74
C VAL A 50 -2.58 10.77 -4.66
N PHE A 51 -2.96 11.02 -3.41
CA PHE A 51 -2.68 10.08 -2.30
C PHE A 51 -3.20 8.66 -2.57
N LYS A 52 -4.41 8.55 -3.13
CA LYS A 52 -5.05 7.27 -3.44
C LYS A 52 -4.37 6.51 -4.58
N ASP A 53 -3.54 7.14 -5.40
CA ASP A 53 -2.76 6.47 -6.44
C ASP A 53 -1.47 5.80 -5.92
N VAL A 54 -1.39 5.55 -4.61
CA VAL A 54 -0.26 4.82 -4.02
C VAL A 54 -0.10 3.44 -4.65
N ARG A 55 1.13 3.11 -5.04
CA ARG A 55 1.49 1.83 -5.67
C ARG A 55 2.71 1.22 -5.01
N LEU A 56 2.89 -0.08 -5.16
CA LEU A 56 4.16 -0.72 -4.82
C LEU A 56 5.17 -0.47 -5.94
N SER A 57 6.43 -0.20 -5.57
CA SER A 57 7.48 -0.04 -6.56
C SER A 57 7.73 -1.36 -7.32
N PRO A 58 7.71 -1.34 -8.66
CA PRO A 58 8.04 -2.52 -9.46
C PRO A 58 9.56 -2.78 -9.52
N TYR A 59 10.39 -1.82 -9.08
CA TYR A 59 11.84 -1.83 -9.32
C TYR A 59 12.67 -2.39 -8.17
N ASP A 60 12.11 -2.50 -6.97
CA ASP A 60 12.86 -2.86 -5.76
C ASP A 60 12.33 -4.12 -5.05
N GLY A 61 11.56 -4.94 -5.75
CA GLY A 61 10.94 -6.12 -5.17
C GLY A 61 9.92 -5.79 -4.08
N LYS A 62 9.15 -4.70 -4.26
CA LYS A 62 8.10 -4.25 -3.33
C LYS A 62 8.65 -3.84 -1.96
N ARG A 63 9.83 -3.23 -1.96
CA ARG A 63 10.49 -2.66 -0.78
C ARG A 63 10.24 -1.16 -0.65
N SER A 64 9.32 -0.61 -1.43
CA SER A 64 8.83 0.75 -1.26
C SER A 64 7.42 0.92 -1.83
N VAL A 65 6.74 1.93 -1.30
CA VAL A 65 5.56 2.52 -1.91
C VAL A 65 5.97 3.75 -2.72
N ILE A 66 5.26 4.01 -3.80
CA ILE A 66 5.54 5.12 -4.71
C ILE A 66 4.26 5.83 -5.14
N TRP A 67 4.40 7.10 -5.49
CA TRP A 67 3.37 7.89 -6.18
C TRP A 67 3.97 8.51 -7.44
N HIS A 68 3.32 8.25 -8.58
CA HIS A 68 3.70 8.76 -9.90
C HIS A 68 5.21 8.63 -10.26
N GLY A 69 5.93 7.71 -9.63
CA GLY A 69 7.37 7.49 -9.83
C GLY A 69 8.31 8.55 -9.25
N LEU A 70 7.79 9.60 -8.62
CA LEU A 70 8.58 10.72 -8.09
C LEU A 70 8.75 10.67 -6.58
N LEU A 71 7.68 10.30 -5.86
CA LEU A 71 7.71 10.17 -4.42
C LEU A 71 7.82 8.70 -4.04
N ARG A 72 8.65 8.42 -3.03
CA ARG A 72 8.96 7.06 -2.61
C ARG A 72 9.18 7.00 -1.11
N ILE A 73 8.59 6.01 -0.45
CA ILE A 73 8.87 5.69 0.96
C ILE A 73 9.28 4.23 1.06
N ALA A 74 10.41 3.98 1.73
CA ALA A 74 10.96 2.64 1.88
C ALA A 74 10.15 1.79 2.88
N ALA A 75 10.11 0.47 2.66
CA ALA A 75 9.42 -0.48 3.53
C ALA A 75 9.96 -0.47 4.96
N GLY A 76 11.26 -0.20 5.15
CA GLY A 76 11.88 -0.06 6.48
C GLY A 76 11.27 1.10 7.26
N GLU A 77 11.18 2.26 6.63
CA GLU A 77 10.57 3.46 7.24
C GLU A 77 9.09 3.23 7.57
N LEU A 78 8.35 2.61 6.63
CA LEU A 78 6.96 2.24 6.87
C LEU A 78 6.83 1.23 8.01
N TYR A 79 7.71 0.24 8.10
CA TYR A 79 7.65 -0.79 9.14
C TYR A 79 8.02 -0.21 10.52
N GLU A 80 9.00 0.68 10.59
CA GLU A 80 9.45 1.26 11.87
C GLU A 80 8.49 2.35 12.38
N GLY A 81 7.96 3.19 11.49
CA GLY A 81 7.08 4.31 11.85
C GLY A 81 5.59 3.98 11.95
N SER A 82 5.19 2.73 11.68
CA SER A 82 3.80 2.29 11.75
C SER A 82 3.47 1.52 13.03
N TRP A 83 2.17 1.42 13.33
CA TRP A 83 1.66 0.58 14.41
C TRP A 83 0.92 -0.64 13.87
N ILE A 84 0.96 -1.75 14.61
CA ILE A 84 0.28 -2.99 14.25
C ILE A 84 -1.24 -2.80 14.36
N VAL A 85 -1.97 -3.23 13.34
CA VAL A 85 -3.43 -3.24 13.31
C VAL A 85 -3.93 -4.68 13.44
N LYS A 86 -4.81 -4.92 14.43
CA LYS A 86 -5.53 -6.19 14.52
C LYS A 86 -6.74 -6.13 13.58
N LEU A 87 -6.63 -6.76 12.41
CA LEU A 87 -7.78 -6.90 11.52
C LEU A 87 -8.85 -7.80 12.14
N PRO A 88 -10.15 -7.48 12.01
CA PRO A 88 -11.23 -8.38 12.40
C PRO A 88 -11.23 -9.64 11.53
N ARG A 89 -11.61 -10.78 12.10
CA ARG A 89 -11.52 -12.12 11.46
C ARG A 89 -12.14 -12.22 10.05
N SER A 90 -13.11 -11.37 9.73
CA SER A 90 -13.73 -11.28 8.40
C SER A 90 -12.77 -10.76 7.31
N GLU A 91 -11.91 -9.79 7.63
CA GLU A 91 -10.96 -9.23 6.65
C GLU A 91 -9.76 -10.14 6.39
N TRP A 92 -9.39 -10.99 7.36
CA TRP A 92 -8.37 -12.02 7.16
C TRP A 92 -8.68 -12.95 5.97
N LEU A 93 -9.97 -13.26 5.75
CA LEU A 93 -10.42 -14.13 4.65
C LEU A 93 -10.32 -13.45 3.27
N GLU A 94 -10.29 -12.12 3.22
CA GLU A 94 -10.08 -11.35 1.99
C GLU A 94 -8.59 -11.16 1.70
N VAL A 95 -7.79 -10.95 2.74
CA VAL A 95 -6.32 -10.85 2.65
C VAL A 95 -5.70 -12.17 2.20
N GLY A 96 -6.20 -13.31 2.71
CA GLY A 96 -5.77 -14.66 2.31
C GLY A 96 -6.09 -15.00 0.85
N ARG A 97 -7.28 -14.60 0.36
CA ARG A 97 -7.77 -14.91 -1.01
C ARG A 97 -7.27 -13.94 -2.09
N GLY A 98 -6.68 -12.80 -1.72
CA GLY A 98 -6.12 -11.82 -2.65
C GLY A 98 -4.88 -12.28 -3.44
N GLY A 99 -4.43 -13.53 -3.28
CA GLY A 99 -3.42 -14.16 -4.15
C GLY A 99 -3.97 -14.70 -5.46
N GLU A 100 -5.29 -14.95 -5.56
CA GLU A 100 -5.88 -15.67 -6.71
C GLU A 100 -6.98 -14.89 -7.46
N LEU A 101 -7.53 -13.83 -6.85
CA LEU A 101 -8.65 -13.07 -7.43
C LEU A 101 -8.27 -12.03 -8.51
N TRP A 102 -6.98 -11.73 -8.69
CA TRP A 102 -6.54 -10.79 -9.73
C TRP A 102 -6.39 -11.43 -11.12
N THR A 103 -6.36 -12.77 -11.22
CA THR A 103 -6.34 -13.44 -12.53
C THR A 103 -7.71 -13.41 -13.21
N GLN A 104 -8.81 -13.23 -12.47
CA GLN A 104 -10.16 -13.23 -13.05
C GLN A 104 -10.62 -11.87 -13.56
N ILE A 105 -10.12 -10.76 -13.02
CA ILE A 105 -10.53 -9.40 -13.45
C ILE A 105 -9.81 -8.97 -14.75
N LEU A 106 -8.67 -9.58 -15.10
CA LEU A 106 -7.98 -9.35 -16.38
C LEU A 106 -8.27 -10.41 -17.46
N SER A 107 -9.13 -11.40 -17.18
CA SER A 107 -9.48 -12.48 -18.12
C SER A 107 -10.86 -12.33 -18.77
N GLN A 108 -11.57 -11.23 -18.57
CA GLN A 108 -12.81 -11.01 -19.31
C GLN A 108 -12.48 -10.57 -20.74
N PRO A 109 -12.84 -11.34 -21.78
CA PRO A 109 -12.78 -10.83 -23.14
C PRO A 109 -13.71 -9.62 -23.23
N LEU A 110 -13.21 -8.54 -23.83
CA LEU A 110 -14.05 -7.41 -24.25
C LEU A 110 -15.25 -7.99 -24.99
N ILE A 111 -16.45 -7.82 -24.44
CA ILE A 111 -17.69 -8.07 -25.16
C ILE A 111 -17.64 -7.13 -26.38
N GLN A 112 -17.47 -7.71 -27.57
CA GLN A 112 -17.72 -7.02 -28.82
C GLN A 112 -19.23 -6.79 -28.88
N GLU A 113 -19.64 -5.53 -28.76
CA GLU A 113 -21.00 -5.14 -29.11
C GLU A 113 -21.15 -5.17 -30.65
N ALA A 114 -22.22 -5.85 -31.04
CA ALA A 114 -22.86 -6.10 -32.34
C ALA A 114 -22.43 -5.27 -33.58
#